data_AF-W4RT57-F1
#
_entry.id   AF-W4RT57-F1
#
_cell.length_a   1.000
_cell.length_b   1.000
_cell.length_c   1.000
_cell.angle_alpha   90.00
_cell.angle_beta   90.00
_cell.angle_gamma   90.00
#
_symmetry.space_group_name_H-M   'P 1'
#
loop_
_entity.id
_entity.type
_entity.pdbx_description
1 polymer ?
#
loop_
_entity_poly.entity_id
_entity_poly.type
_entity_poly.pdbx_seq_one_letter_code
_entity_poly.pdbx_strand_id
1 'polypeptide(L)'
;MMHLPGLVLTQQMNRIVPAINQLGLVVRGIYGEGSEALGNIFQISNQITLGKSEDDIVDDLKSVVSQIISQERSAREALAKTSNIQLEDRVFRSYGTLANSRIIETKEAARCLSDLRLGIDMGFIKNISKSILNELMILTQPGFLQQYAGGALSPNERDIRRAALIRERLKMETKDESGG
;
A
#
# COMPACT_ATOMS: atom_id res chain seq x y z
N MET A 1 9.92 -0.45 5.55
CA MET A 1 8.69 0.09 4.91
C MET A 1 7.49 -0.54 5.57
N MET A 2 6.39 0.21 5.70
CA MET A 2 5.18 -0.26 6.37
C MET A 2 3.95 0.11 5.54
N HIS A 3 3.01 -0.82 5.44
CA HIS A 3 1.68 -0.57 4.88
C HIS A 3 0.71 -0.26 6.02
N LEU A 4 0.22 0.98 6.08
CA LEU A 4 -0.55 1.53 7.22
C LEU A 4 -1.98 1.98 6.82
N PRO A 5 -2.79 1.15 6.13
CA PRO A 5 -4.13 1.53 5.71
C PRO A 5 -5.06 1.79 6.89
N GLY A 6 -4.99 1.02 7.99
CA GLY A 6 -5.85 1.21 9.16
C GLY A 6 -5.69 2.59 9.80
N LEU A 7 -4.44 3.02 10.00
CA LEU A 7 -4.11 4.34 10.53
C LEU A 7 -4.51 5.48 9.59
N VAL A 8 -4.40 5.29 8.27
CA VAL A 8 -4.87 6.29 7.29
C VAL A 8 -6.39 6.39 7.27
N LEU A 9 -7.10 5.26 7.23
CA LEU A 9 -8.56 5.21 7.19
C LEU A 9 -9.21 5.79 8.45
N THR A 10 -8.57 5.60 9.60
CA THR A 10 -8.99 6.17 10.88
C THR A 10 -8.43 7.58 11.12
N GLN A 11 -7.75 8.17 10.13
CA GLN A 11 -7.15 9.52 10.18
C GLN A 11 -6.15 9.74 11.32
N GLN A 12 -5.55 8.67 11.84
CA GLN A 12 -4.61 8.71 12.96
C GLN A 12 -3.19 9.14 12.56
N MET A 13 -2.84 9.08 11.28
CA MET A 13 -1.50 9.46 10.78
C MET A 13 -1.13 10.91 11.14
N ASN A 14 -2.08 11.84 11.11
CA ASN A 14 -1.86 13.25 11.46
C ASN A 14 -1.42 13.45 12.92
N ARG A 15 -1.76 12.51 13.80
CA ARG A 15 -1.34 12.50 15.21
C ARG A 15 -0.02 11.75 15.41
N ILE A 16 0.16 10.65 14.69
CA ILE A 16 1.31 9.75 14.86
C ILE A 16 2.58 10.35 14.28
N VAL A 17 2.53 10.98 13.10
CA VAL A 17 3.71 11.52 12.43
C VAL A 17 4.44 12.58 13.28
N PRO A 18 3.77 13.59 13.87
CA PRO A 18 4.45 14.54 14.77
C PRO A 18 5.11 13.89 15.98
N ALA A 19 4.48 12.87 16.57
CA ALA A 19 5.05 12.14 17.72
C ALA A 19 6.30 11.36 17.31
N ILE A 20 6.32 10.73 16.15
CA ILE A 20 7.51 10.05 15.61
C ILE A 20 8.65 11.05 15.34
N ASN A 21 8.31 12.22 14.80
CA ASN A 21 9.31 13.28 14.55
C ASN A 21 9.97 13.79 15.84
N GLN A 22 9.23 13.87 16.94
CA GLN A 22 9.78 14.25 18.26
C GLN A 22 10.80 13.23 18.79
N LEU A 23 10.72 11.97 18.34
CA LEU A 23 11.65 10.90 18.71
C LEU A 23 12.90 10.87 17.81
N GLY A 24 13.09 11.84 16.90
CA GLY A 24 14.25 11.90 16.01
C GLY A 24 14.18 10.91 14.84
N LEU A 25 12.97 10.47 14.48
CA LEU A 25 12.69 9.65 13.31
C LEU A 25 11.91 10.46 12.28
N VAL A 26 11.94 10.03 11.02
CA VAL A 26 11.24 10.69 9.91
C VAL A 26 10.30 9.71 9.24
N VAL A 27 9.08 10.17 8.92
CA VAL A 27 8.08 9.41 8.17
C VAL A 27 7.86 10.05 6.80
N ARG A 28 7.92 9.25 5.72
CA ARG A 28 7.65 9.71 4.34
C ARG A 28 6.83 8.68 3.58
N GLY A 29 5.99 9.15 2.64
CA GLY A 29 5.38 8.26 1.64
C GLY A 29 6.46 7.73 0.69
N ILE A 30 6.38 6.45 0.30
CA ILE A 30 7.29 5.88 -0.71
C ILE A 30 6.89 6.31 -2.13
N TYR A 31 5.59 6.43 -2.35
CA TYR A 31 5.01 6.73 -3.66
C TYR A 31 4.17 8.00 -3.56
N GLY A 32 4.22 8.83 -4.60
CA GLY A 32 3.58 10.14 -4.63
C GLY A 32 4.58 11.28 -4.57
N GLU A 33 4.08 12.51 -4.51
CA GLU A 33 4.88 13.72 -4.45
C GLU A 33 4.65 14.46 -3.12
N GLY A 34 5.70 15.06 -2.58
CA GLY A 34 5.64 15.82 -1.33
C GLY A 34 5.24 14.96 -0.13
N SER A 35 4.07 15.27 0.45
CA SER A 35 3.50 14.58 1.61
C SER A 35 2.50 13.47 1.26
N GLU A 36 2.21 13.25 -0.02
CA GLU A 36 1.34 12.13 -0.43
C GLU A 36 2.02 10.77 -0.18
N ALA A 37 1.23 9.80 0.28
CA ALA A 37 1.67 8.43 0.48
C ALA A 37 0.73 7.47 -0.27
N LEU A 38 0.92 7.39 -1.58
CA LEU A 38 0.11 6.53 -2.46
C LEU A 38 0.22 5.07 -2.03
N GLY A 39 -0.93 4.41 -1.94
CA GLY A 39 -1.03 3.03 -1.48
C GLY A 39 -0.83 2.83 0.02
N ASN A 40 -0.82 3.92 0.82
CA ASN A 40 -0.63 3.88 2.26
C ASN A 40 0.69 3.19 2.68
N ILE A 41 1.74 3.33 1.86
CA ILE A 41 3.07 2.77 2.11
C ILE A 41 4.00 3.88 2.60
N PHE A 42 4.53 3.68 3.80
CA PHE A 42 5.37 4.64 4.49
C PHE A 42 6.77 4.09 4.74
N GLN A 43 7.76 4.96 4.57
CA GLN A 43 9.12 4.78 5.05
C GLN A 43 9.27 5.46 6.40
N ILE A 44 9.89 4.74 7.34
CA ILE A 44 10.30 5.28 8.63
C ILE A 44 11.82 5.08 8.71
N SER A 45 12.54 6.15 9.00
CA SER A 45 14.01 6.15 9.06
C SER A 45 14.51 7.01 10.21
N ASN A 46 15.72 6.74 10.69
CA ASN A 46 16.38 7.61 11.64
C ASN A 46 16.75 8.96 10.99
N GLN A 47 16.70 10.03 11.78
CA GLN A 47 17.23 11.35 11.42
C GLN A 47 18.56 11.63 12.15
N ILE A 48 18.71 11.08 13.35
CA ILE A 48 19.92 11.23 14.16
C ILE A 48 21.00 10.29 13.61
N THR A 49 22.18 10.85 13.35
CA THR A 49 23.35 10.12 12.80
C THR A 49 24.63 10.30 13.61
N LEU A 50 24.72 11.34 14.44
CA LEU A 50 25.88 11.62 15.29
C LEU A 50 25.48 11.61 16.76
N GLY A 51 26.33 11.05 17.62
CA GLY A 51 26.12 11.04 19.09
C GLY A 51 25.30 9.86 19.61
N LYS A 52 24.98 8.88 18.76
CA LYS A 52 24.41 7.57 19.12
C LYS A 52 25.15 6.47 18.37
N SER A 53 25.27 5.29 18.98
CA SER A 53 25.79 4.12 18.29
C SER A 53 24.78 3.61 17.25
N GLU A 54 25.26 2.88 16.24
CA GLU A 54 24.36 2.25 15.26
C GLU A 54 23.37 1.28 15.92
N ASP A 55 23.81 0.55 16.95
CA ASP A 55 22.95 -0.36 17.72
C ASP A 55 21.81 0.39 18.41
N ASP A 56 22.10 1.50 19.09
CA ASP A 56 21.08 2.35 19.72
C ASP A 56 20.09 2.92 18.69
N ILE A 57 20.60 3.38 17.55
CA ILE A 57 19.76 3.94 16.46
C ILE A 57 18.79 2.87 15.94
N VAL A 58 19.29 1.66 15.73
CA VAL A 58 18.48 0.55 15.22
C VAL A 58 17.45 0.11 16.25
N ASP A 59 17.80 0.07 17.54
CA ASP A 59 16.89 -0.34 18.60
C ASP A 59 15.80 0.69 18.88
N ASP A 60 16.12 1.99 18.84
CA ASP A 60 15.14 3.08 18.87
C ASP A 60 14.13 2.93 17.71
N LEU A 61 14.64 2.71 16.49
CA LEU A 61 13.79 2.53 15.31
C LEU A 61 12.88 1.29 15.46
N LYS A 62 13.42 0.14 15.89
CA LYS A 62 12.63 -1.09 16.12
C LYS A 62 11.53 -0.88 17.16
N SER A 63 11.84 -0.16 18.25
CA SER A 63 10.88 0.13 19.32
C SER A 63 9.69 0.92 18.78
N VAL A 64 9.95 2.01 18.05
CA VAL A 64 8.90 2.84 17.46
C VAL A 64 8.12 2.07 16.39
N VAL A 65 8.79 1.33 15.50
CA VAL A 65 8.14 0.51 14.48
C VAL A 65 7.20 -0.52 15.12
N SER A 66 7.61 -1.15 16.22
CA SER A 66 6.78 -2.13 16.94
C SER A 66 5.50 -1.50 17.50
N GLN A 67 5.58 -0.28 18.04
CA GLN A 67 4.41 0.47 18.51
C GLN A 67 3.46 0.81 17.35
N ILE A 68 3.99 1.21 16.20
CA ILE A 68 3.18 1.52 15.01
C ILE A 68 2.48 0.25 14.49
N ILE A 69 3.16 -0.89 14.48
CA ILE A 69 2.54 -2.19 14.12
C ILE A 69 1.35 -2.47 15.03
N SER A 70 1.51 -2.27 16.34
CA SER A 70 0.42 -2.48 17.30
C SER A 70 -0.75 -1.54 17.02
N GLN A 71 -0.49 -0.25 16.80
CA GLN A 71 -1.52 0.75 16.53
C GLN A 71 -2.27 0.46 15.22
N GLU A 72 -1.56 0.07 14.15
CA GLU A 72 -2.16 -0.33 12.88
C GLU A 72 -3.07 -1.55 13.04
N ARG A 73 -2.63 -2.59 13.77
CA ARG A 73 -3.45 -3.77 14.04
C ARG A 73 -4.72 -3.41 14.82
N SER A 74 -4.59 -2.61 15.89
CA SER A 74 -5.73 -2.13 16.66
C SER A 74 -6.69 -1.28 15.81
N ALA A 75 -6.18 -0.45 14.90
CA ALA A 75 -7.01 0.33 13.99
C ALA A 75 -7.79 -0.57 13.01
N ARG A 76 -7.15 -1.61 12.44
CA ARG A 76 -7.84 -2.61 11.60
C ARG A 76 -8.93 -3.36 12.36
N GLU A 77 -8.65 -3.79 13.58
CA GLU A 77 -9.65 -4.46 14.43
C GLU A 77 -10.84 -3.53 14.76
N ALA A 78 -10.58 -2.25 15.04
CA ALA A 78 -11.63 -1.27 15.31
C ALA A 78 -12.50 -1.04 14.06
N LEU A 79 -11.90 -0.97 12.87
CA LEU A 79 -12.63 -0.88 11.60
C LEU A 79 -13.50 -2.12 11.37
N ALA A 80 -12.97 -3.32 11.64
CA ALA A 80 -13.72 -4.58 11.53
C ALA A 80 -14.93 -4.61 12.49
N LYS A 81 -14.76 -4.15 13.74
CA LYS A 81 -15.85 -4.13 14.73
C LYS A 81 -16.93 -3.10 14.43
N THR A 82 -16.55 -1.94 13.91
CA THR A 82 -17.46 -0.79 13.76
C THR A 82 -18.16 -0.78 12.40
N SER A 83 -17.53 -1.33 11.36
CA SER A 83 -17.99 -1.16 9.97
C SER A 83 -17.59 -2.34 9.09
N ASN A 84 -17.75 -3.58 9.58
CA ASN A 84 -17.28 -4.78 8.90
C ASN A 84 -17.77 -4.86 7.45
N ILE A 85 -19.09 -4.74 7.24
CA ILE A 85 -19.70 -4.89 5.92
C ILE A 85 -19.35 -3.73 4.99
N GLN A 86 -19.22 -2.50 5.50
CA GLN A 86 -18.81 -1.34 4.69
C GLN A 86 -17.34 -1.45 4.28
N LEU A 87 -16.50 -1.99 5.15
CA LEU A 87 -15.10 -2.24 4.86
C LEU A 87 -14.95 -3.35 3.83
N GLU A 88 -15.71 -4.43 3.97
CA GLU A 88 -15.79 -5.52 3.01
C GLU A 88 -16.27 -5.02 1.63
N ASP A 89 -17.37 -4.27 1.57
CA ASP A 89 -17.87 -3.67 0.32
C ASP A 89 -16.82 -2.78 -0.35
N ARG A 90 -16.13 -1.93 0.42
CA ARG A 90 -15.05 -1.08 -0.09
C ARG A 90 -13.92 -1.91 -0.71
N VAL A 91 -13.47 -2.94 0.00
CA VAL A 91 -12.40 -3.84 -0.46
C VAL A 91 -12.81 -4.50 -1.78
N PHE A 92 -14.03 -5.05 -1.85
CA PHE A 92 -14.52 -5.71 -3.06
C PHE A 92 -14.78 -4.75 -4.23
N ARG A 93 -15.19 -3.50 -3.97
CA ARG A 93 -15.26 -2.46 -5.01
C ARG A 93 -13.89 -2.17 -5.60
N SER A 94 -12.89 -1.97 -4.74
CA SER A 94 -11.50 -1.77 -5.18
C SER A 94 -10.99 -2.97 -5.98
N TYR A 95 -11.28 -4.20 -5.55
CA TYR A 95 -10.97 -5.40 -6.31
C TYR A 95 -11.68 -5.42 -7.68
N GLY A 96 -12.98 -5.13 -7.73
CA GLY A 96 -13.76 -5.07 -8.96
C GLY A 96 -13.23 -4.04 -9.96
N THR A 97 -12.84 -2.85 -9.48
CA THR A 97 -12.18 -1.82 -10.29
C THR A 97 -10.87 -2.32 -10.86
N LEU A 98 -10.00 -2.93 -10.05
CA LEU A 98 -8.71 -3.47 -10.53
C LEU A 98 -8.90 -4.60 -11.55
N ALA A 99 -9.87 -5.49 -11.32
CA ALA A 99 -10.15 -6.63 -12.18
C ALA A 99 -10.81 -6.25 -13.53
N ASN A 100 -11.53 -5.12 -13.60
CA ASN A 100 -12.39 -4.81 -14.74
C ASN A 100 -12.15 -3.45 -15.42
N SER A 101 -11.53 -2.47 -14.76
CA SER A 101 -11.26 -1.15 -15.35
C SER A 101 -10.49 -1.27 -16.66
N ARG A 102 -10.70 -0.33 -17.60
CA ARG A 102 -9.94 -0.25 -18.87
C ARG A 102 -8.96 0.92 -18.90
N ILE A 103 -9.16 1.89 -18.01
CA ILE A 103 -8.32 3.04 -17.77
C ILE A 103 -8.26 3.18 -16.25
N ILE A 104 -7.08 3.34 -15.69
CA ILE A 104 -6.91 3.59 -14.25
C ILE A 104 -5.69 4.48 -14.01
N GLU A 105 -5.91 5.59 -13.31
CA GLU A 105 -4.85 6.53 -12.96
C GLU A 105 -3.95 5.97 -11.87
N THR A 106 -2.72 6.51 -11.75
CA THR A 106 -1.75 6.07 -10.73
C THR A 106 -2.31 6.16 -9.31
N LYS A 107 -2.99 7.26 -8.96
CA LYS A 107 -3.52 7.49 -7.60
C LYS A 107 -4.64 6.50 -7.27
N GLU A 108 -5.54 6.28 -8.21
CA GLU A 108 -6.63 5.31 -8.06
C GLU A 108 -6.11 3.88 -7.97
N ALA A 109 -5.18 3.49 -8.84
CA ALA A 109 -4.55 2.17 -8.81
C ALA A 109 -3.89 1.91 -7.46
N ALA A 110 -3.08 2.84 -6.94
CA ALA A 110 -2.42 2.69 -5.65
C ALA A 110 -3.42 2.57 -4.49
N ARG A 111 -4.49 3.37 -4.50
CA ARG A 111 -5.57 3.29 -3.49
C ARG A 111 -6.26 1.93 -3.54
N CYS A 112 -6.69 1.48 -4.72
CA CYS A 112 -7.39 0.21 -4.86
C CYS A 112 -6.49 -0.99 -4.53
N LEU A 113 -5.20 -0.94 -4.89
CA LEU A 113 -4.22 -1.97 -4.52
C LEU A 113 -4.03 -2.04 -3.01
N SER A 114 -3.96 -0.89 -2.33
CA SER A 114 -3.90 -0.84 -0.87
C SER A 114 -5.15 -1.44 -0.23
N ASP A 115 -6.34 -1.09 -0.72
CA ASP A 115 -7.61 -1.64 -0.21
C ASP A 115 -7.67 -3.16 -0.43
N LEU A 116 -7.28 -3.64 -1.62
CA LEU A 116 -7.18 -5.07 -1.92
C LEU A 116 -6.26 -5.80 -0.92
N ARG A 117 -5.07 -5.24 -0.66
CA ARG A 117 -4.14 -5.83 0.32
C ARG A 117 -4.71 -5.85 1.74
N LEU A 118 -5.38 -4.78 2.16
CA LEU A 118 -6.08 -4.74 3.44
C LEU A 118 -7.13 -5.87 3.50
N GLY A 119 -7.90 -6.05 2.43
CA GLY A 119 -8.86 -7.13 2.28
C GLY A 119 -8.29 -8.53 2.45
N ILE A 120 -7.12 -8.77 1.85
CA ILE A 120 -6.40 -10.04 1.98
C ILE A 120 -5.88 -10.22 3.41
N ASP A 121 -5.29 -9.18 4.00
CA ASP A 121 -4.77 -9.24 5.38
C ASP A 121 -5.89 -9.45 6.42
N MET A 122 -7.10 -8.95 6.14
CA MET A 122 -8.29 -9.13 6.99
C MET A 122 -9.07 -10.41 6.71
N GLY A 123 -8.71 -11.17 5.67
CA GLY A 123 -9.35 -12.44 5.34
C GLY A 123 -10.68 -12.34 4.56
N PHE A 124 -11.05 -11.15 4.07
CA PHE A 124 -12.19 -10.99 3.16
C PHE A 124 -11.89 -11.60 1.79
N ILE A 125 -10.67 -11.43 1.29
CA ILE A 125 -10.20 -11.98 0.02
C ILE A 125 -9.16 -13.06 0.32
N LYS A 126 -9.47 -14.31 -0.03
CA LYS A 126 -8.65 -15.47 0.34
C LYS A 126 -7.76 -15.98 -0.79
N ASN A 127 -8.16 -15.74 -2.04
CA ASN A 127 -7.62 -16.43 -3.22
C ASN A 127 -6.66 -15.54 -4.04
N ILE A 128 -5.96 -14.62 -3.36
CA ILE A 128 -5.02 -13.70 -4.00
C ILE A 128 -3.79 -13.58 -3.11
N SER A 129 -2.61 -13.76 -3.71
CA SER A 129 -1.34 -13.60 -3.00
C SER A 129 -1.19 -12.21 -2.39
N LYS A 130 -0.66 -12.15 -1.17
CA LYS A 130 -0.27 -10.90 -0.51
C LYS A 130 0.81 -10.15 -1.29
N SER A 131 1.63 -10.83 -2.08
CA SER A 131 2.72 -10.20 -2.86
C SER A 131 2.21 -9.25 -3.93
N ILE A 132 0.94 -9.37 -4.33
CA ILE A 132 0.35 -8.61 -5.44
C ILE A 132 0.48 -7.10 -5.28
N LEU A 133 0.38 -6.58 -4.04
CA LEU A 133 0.58 -5.16 -3.78
C LEU A 133 2.00 -4.74 -4.13
N ASN A 134 3.00 -5.45 -3.61
CA ASN A 134 4.40 -5.08 -3.79
C ASN A 134 4.79 -5.12 -5.27
N GLU A 135 4.37 -6.17 -5.97
CA GLU A 135 4.64 -6.34 -7.40
C GLU A 135 3.94 -5.26 -8.23
N LEU A 136 2.62 -5.09 -8.07
CA LEU A 136 1.87 -4.15 -8.89
C LEU A 136 2.22 -2.70 -8.57
N MET A 137 2.56 -2.34 -7.33
CA MET A 137 3.02 -0.98 -7.00
C MET A 137 4.33 -0.61 -7.71
N ILE A 138 5.17 -1.58 -8.05
CA ILE A 138 6.41 -1.38 -8.83
C ILE A 138 6.11 -1.42 -10.33
N LEU A 139 5.45 -2.47 -10.81
CA LEU A 139 5.20 -2.70 -12.23
C LEU A 139 4.30 -1.64 -12.88
N THR A 140 3.45 -0.98 -12.09
CA THR A 140 2.54 0.07 -12.57
C THR A 140 3.15 1.48 -12.57
N GLN A 141 4.41 1.60 -12.16
CA GLN A 141 5.14 2.88 -12.24
C GLN A 141 5.40 3.26 -13.70
N PRO A 142 5.45 4.58 -14.03
CA PRO A 142 5.62 5.04 -15.40
C PRO A 142 6.83 4.44 -16.13
N GLY A 143 7.98 4.33 -15.44
CA GLY A 143 9.20 3.78 -16.03
C GLY A 143 9.07 2.29 -16.38
N PHE A 144 8.53 1.48 -15.47
CA PHE A 144 8.29 0.06 -15.71
C PHE A 144 7.25 -0.17 -16.82
N LEU A 145 6.18 0.63 -16.85
CA LEU A 145 5.17 0.55 -17.91
C LEU A 145 5.75 0.87 -19.29
N GLN A 146 6.62 1.88 -19.39
CA GLN A 146 7.28 2.24 -20.65
C GLN A 146 8.29 1.16 -21.07
N GLN A 147 9.07 0.64 -20.13
CA GLN A 147 10.01 -0.45 -20.40
C GLN A 147 9.29 -1.70 -20.90
N TYR A 148 8.18 -2.09 -20.25
CA TYR A 148 7.39 -3.24 -20.65
C TYR A 148 6.69 -3.04 -21.99
N ALA A 149 6.27 -1.81 -22.31
CA ALA A 149 5.69 -1.46 -23.59
C ALA A 149 6.71 -1.32 -24.74
N GLY A 150 8.01 -1.38 -24.44
CA GLY A 150 9.08 -1.25 -25.44
C GLY A 150 9.23 0.16 -26.03
N GLY A 151 8.72 1.19 -25.36
CA GLY A 151 8.74 2.55 -25.89
C GLY A 151 8.10 3.60 -24.97
N ALA A 152 8.21 4.86 -25.37
CA ALA A 152 7.57 5.96 -24.66
C ALA A 152 6.04 5.85 -24.77
N LEU A 153 5.36 6.06 -23.65
CA LEU A 153 3.90 6.11 -23.55
C LEU A 153 3.45 7.50 -23.14
N SER A 154 2.43 8.03 -23.80
CA SER A 154 1.71 9.22 -23.36
C SER A 154 0.95 8.98 -22.04
N PRO A 155 0.53 10.03 -21.30
CA PRO A 155 -0.24 9.86 -20.07
C PRO A 155 -1.45 8.93 -20.20
N ASN A 156 -2.28 9.11 -21.23
CA ASN A 156 -3.47 8.29 -21.45
C ASN A 156 -3.12 6.83 -21.77
N GLU A 157 -2.08 6.60 -22.58
CA GLU A 157 -1.63 5.24 -22.90
C GLU A 157 -1.09 4.54 -21.66
N ARG A 158 -0.40 5.26 -20.75
CA ARG A 158 0.04 4.69 -19.46
C ARG A 158 -1.14 4.21 -18.64
N ASP A 159 -2.24 4.95 -18.59
CA ASP A 159 -3.42 4.58 -17.79
C ASP A 159 -4.15 3.36 -18.38
N ILE A 160 -4.24 3.26 -19.70
CA ILE A 160 -4.77 2.08 -20.40
C ILE A 160 -3.89 0.85 -20.15
N ARG A 161 -2.56 1.01 -20.31
CA ARG A 161 -1.59 -0.08 -20.12
C ARG A 161 -1.52 -0.52 -18.66
N ARG A 162 -1.59 0.42 -17.71
CA ARG A 162 -1.68 0.12 -16.27
C ARG A 162 -2.89 -0.76 -15.97
N ALA A 163 -4.06 -0.38 -16.45
CA ALA A 163 -5.27 -1.18 -16.27
C ALA A 163 -5.10 -2.57 -16.88
N ALA A 164 -4.52 -2.69 -18.07
CA ALA A 164 -4.27 -3.99 -18.71
C ALA A 164 -3.37 -4.90 -17.87
N LEU A 165 -2.21 -4.39 -17.43
CA LEU A 165 -1.25 -5.14 -16.64
C LEU A 165 -1.85 -5.63 -15.31
N ILE A 166 -2.58 -4.77 -14.60
CA ILE A 166 -3.25 -5.13 -13.34
C ILE A 166 -4.24 -6.28 -13.57
N ARG A 167 -5.08 -6.19 -14.61
CA ARG A 167 -6.07 -7.23 -14.93
C ARG A 167 -5.41 -8.56 -15.29
N GLU A 168 -4.35 -8.53 -16.08
CA GLU A 168 -3.61 -9.73 -16.48
C GLU A 168 -3.03 -10.42 -15.24
N ARG A 169 -2.38 -9.65 -14.35
CA ARG A 169 -1.82 -10.17 -13.10
C ARG A 169 -2.87 -10.78 -12.18
N LEU A 170 -4.04 -10.14 -12.02
CA LEU A 170 -5.15 -10.67 -11.21
C LEU A 170 -5.80 -11.92 -11.81
N LYS A 171 -5.82 -12.04 -13.15
CA LYS A 171 -6.32 -13.23 -13.83
C LYS A 171 -5.39 -14.44 -13.67
N MET A 172 -4.08 -14.23 -13.52
CA MET A 172 -3.15 -15.33 -13.27
C MET A 172 -3.40 -15.96 -11.90
N GLU A 173 -3.58 -15.15 -10.85
CA GLU A 173 -3.88 -15.63 -9.48
C GLU A 173 -5.18 -16.44 -9.42
N THR A 174 -6.21 -16.04 -10.18
CA THR A 174 -7.50 -16.76 -10.19
C THR A 174 -7.45 -18.06 -11.01
N LYS A 175 -6.50 -18.21 -11.93
CA LYS A 175 -6.35 -19.42 -12.76
C LYS A 175 -5.54 -20.53 -12.07
N ASP A 176 -4.54 -20.17 -11.27
CA ASP A 176 -3.70 -21.15 -10.58
C ASP A 176 -4.48 -22.03 -9.59
N GLU A 177 -5.70 -21.65 -9.20
CA GLU A 177 -6.60 -22.46 -8.39
C GLU A 177 -7.56 -23.36 -9.19
N SER A 178 -7.79 -23.09 -10.49
CA SER A 178 -8.74 -23.87 -11.31
C SER A 178 -8.11 -25.15 -11.91
N GLY A 179 -6.84 -25.41 -11.62
CA GLY A 179 -6.05 -26.54 -12.14
C GLY A 179 -5.68 -27.61 -11.11
N GLY A 180 -6.37 -27.65 -9.95
CA GLY A 180 -6.20 -28.66 -8.91
C GLY A 180 -7.35 -29.65 -8.85
#